data_AF-A0A7W1QIF1-F1
#
_entry.id   AF-A0A7W1QIF1-F1
#
_cell.length_a   1.000
_cell.length_b   1.000
_cell.length_c   1.000
_cell.angle_alpha   90.00
_cell.angle_beta   90.00
_cell.angle_gamma   90.00
#
_symmetry.space_group_name_H-M   'P 1'
#
loop_
_entity.id
_entity.type
_entity.pdbx_description
1 polymer ?
#
loop_
_entity_poly.entity_id
_entity_poly.type
_entity_poly.pdbx_seq_one_letter_code
_entity_poly.pdbx_strand_id
1 'polypeptide(L)'
;MTHHVIYVPGLGDRTPNGQNLAIQLWRLYGLTPHYFPLRWADKEKLSLKIDRLLSKIDELSQQDHPVSLVGVSAGASAVLNAYSNRKNLGAVVSIVGKIHNPQTIGGTIYKINPAFKESMYLVASSLDKLGEAERARILSLYTPADRTVPPFDSQVLSGVNRKIFGFGHISGIFFAVIFGGPSIAAFIRKHADRK
;
A
#
# COMPACT_ATOMS: atom_id res chain seq x y z
N MET A 1 7.03 -9.78 20.45
CA MET A 1 6.04 -9.94 19.37
C MET A 1 6.60 -9.34 18.10
N THR A 2 6.45 -10.01 16.96
CA THR A 2 6.86 -9.52 15.64
C THR A 2 5.71 -8.81 14.94
N HIS A 3 5.95 -7.65 14.34
CA HIS A 3 4.92 -6.93 13.59
C HIS A 3 4.94 -7.38 12.13
N HIS A 4 3.83 -7.93 11.63
CA HIS A 4 3.77 -8.43 10.26
C HIS A 4 3.31 -7.35 9.29
N VAL A 5 3.94 -7.28 8.13
CA VAL A 5 3.64 -6.29 7.12
C VAL A 5 3.32 -6.98 5.81
N ILE A 6 2.09 -6.83 5.32
CA ILE A 6 1.73 -7.33 3.99
C ILE A 6 2.07 -6.23 2.98
N TYR A 7 3.02 -6.53 2.09
CA TYR A 7 3.50 -5.64 1.05
C TYR A 7 2.83 -5.97 -0.28
N VAL A 8 2.06 -5.03 -0.82
CA VAL A 8 1.34 -5.14 -2.08
C VAL A 8 2.05 -4.28 -3.14
N PRO A 9 2.67 -4.89 -4.16
CA PRO A 9 3.37 -4.17 -5.22
C PRO A 9 2.40 -3.46 -6.19
N GLY A 10 2.98 -2.62 -7.04
CA GLY A 10 2.28 -1.98 -8.15
C GLY A 10 1.99 -2.91 -9.33
N LEU A 11 1.66 -2.32 -10.47
CA LEU A 11 1.52 -3.06 -11.73
C LEU A 11 2.83 -3.78 -12.11
N GLY A 12 2.74 -4.84 -12.90
CA GLY A 12 3.91 -5.65 -13.29
C GLY A 12 4.33 -6.68 -12.24
N ASP A 13 3.45 -7.00 -11.29
CA ASP A 13 3.66 -7.92 -10.17
C ASP A 13 3.67 -9.41 -10.54
N ARG A 14 3.75 -9.74 -11.83
CA ARG A 14 4.06 -11.09 -12.30
C ARG A 14 5.47 -11.52 -11.88
N THR A 15 6.38 -10.56 -11.81
CA THR A 15 7.74 -10.74 -11.30
C THR A 15 8.00 -9.74 -10.18
N PRO A 16 8.69 -10.14 -9.09
CA PRO A 16 8.84 -9.27 -7.94
C PRO A 16 9.87 -8.15 -8.13
N ASN A 17 10.67 -8.19 -9.20
CA ASN A 17 11.64 -7.17 -9.59
C ASN A 17 12.56 -6.73 -8.43
N GLY A 18 12.98 -7.69 -7.59
CA GLY A 18 13.82 -7.47 -6.42
C GLY A 18 13.13 -6.84 -5.21
N GLN A 19 11.88 -6.37 -5.31
CA GLN A 19 11.16 -5.78 -4.18
C GLN A 19 10.94 -6.79 -3.05
N ASN A 20 10.65 -8.05 -3.38
CA ASN A 20 10.47 -9.13 -2.41
C ASN A 20 11.73 -9.39 -1.56
N LEU A 21 12.92 -9.17 -2.12
CA LEU A 21 14.20 -9.26 -1.41
C LEU A 21 14.48 -7.99 -0.63
N ALA A 22 14.27 -6.83 -1.26
CA ALA A 22 14.53 -5.53 -0.64
C ALA A 22 13.73 -5.32 0.65
N ILE A 23 12.45 -5.70 0.67
CA ILE A 23 11.62 -5.58 1.87
C ILE A 23 12.12 -6.48 3.01
N GLN A 24 12.87 -7.57 2.75
CA GLN A 24 13.40 -8.43 3.82
C GLN A 24 14.39 -7.67 4.73
N LEU A 25 15.02 -6.60 4.24
CA LEU A 25 15.85 -5.72 5.06
C LEU A 25 15.06 -5.08 6.21
N TRP A 26 13.73 -4.98 6.09
CA TRP A 26 12.88 -4.43 7.16
C TRP A 26 12.81 -5.32 8.40
N ARG A 27 13.25 -6.58 8.32
CA ARG A 27 13.46 -7.45 9.49
C ARG A 27 14.46 -6.86 10.47
N LEU A 28 15.46 -6.13 9.99
CA LEU A 28 16.42 -5.39 10.82
C LEU A 28 15.74 -4.30 11.66
N TYR A 29 14.53 -3.89 11.28
CA TYR A 29 13.75 -2.86 11.98
C TYR A 29 12.52 -3.46 12.71
N GLY A 30 12.51 -4.78 12.93
CA GLY A 30 11.47 -5.47 13.71
C GLY A 30 10.18 -5.77 12.94
N LEU A 31 10.19 -5.65 11.61
CA LEU A 31 9.05 -5.97 10.75
C LEU A 31 9.22 -7.34 10.10
N THR A 32 8.16 -8.13 10.01
CA THR A 32 8.13 -9.38 9.24
C THR A 32 7.35 -9.16 7.94
N PRO A 33 8.04 -8.89 6.82
CA PRO A 33 7.41 -8.55 5.56
C PRO A 33 6.91 -9.80 4.81
N HIS A 34 5.71 -9.70 4.24
CA HIS A 34 5.09 -10.68 3.37
C HIS A 34 4.85 -10.04 2.01
N TYR A 35 5.56 -10.48 0.97
CA TYR A 35 5.30 -10.02 -0.39
C TYR A 35 4.01 -10.64 -0.92
N PHE A 36 3.05 -9.81 -1.32
CA PHE A 36 1.71 -10.23 -1.74
C PHE A 36 1.35 -9.61 -3.10
N PRO A 37 1.65 -10.29 -4.23
CA PRO A 37 1.25 -9.82 -5.56
C PRO A 37 -0.26 -10.03 -5.75
N LEU A 38 -0.95 -9.02 -6.29
CA LEU A 38 -2.38 -9.12 -6.62
C LEU A 38 -2.63 -9.80 -7.97
N ARG A 39 -1.60 -9.88 -8.80
CA ARG A 39 -1.62 -10.32 -10.20
C ARG A 39 -2.56 -9.44 -11.01
N TRP A 40 -2.24 -8.15 -11.12
CA TRP A 40 -3.10 -7.13 -11.71
C TRP A 40 -3.60 -7.44 -13.14
N ALA A 41 -2.79 -8.18 -13.90
CA ALA A 41 -3.02 -8.44 -15.32
C ALA A 41 -3.69 -9.79 -15.63
N ASP A 42 -4.11 -10.57 -14.63
CA ASP A 42 -4.67 -11.94 -14.81
C ASP A 42 -6.18 -11.99 -15.11
N LYS A 43 -6.83 -10.82 -15.26
CA LYS A 43 -8.27 -10.64 -15.56
C LYS A 43 -9.25 -11.08 -14.47
N GLU A 44 -8.77 -11.57 -13.34
CA GLU A 44 -9.65 -11.90 -12.22
C GLU A 44 -10.23 -10.61 -11.60
N LYS A 45 -11.48 -10.71 -11.12
CA LYS A 45 -12.19 -9.61 -10.46
C LYS A 45 -11.45 -9.11 -9.23
N LEU A 46 -11.51 -7.81 -8.96
CA LEU A 46 -10.86 -7.22 -7.79
C LEU A 46 -11.38 -7.82 -6.48
N SER A 47 -12.69 -8.09 -6.37
CA SER A 47 -13.29 -8.59 -5.13
C SER A 47 -12.60 -9.85 -4.62
N LEU A 48 -12.36 -10.83 -5.50
CA LEU A 48 -11.65 -12.07 -5.15
C LEU A 48 -10.21 -11.82 -4.72
N LYS A 49 -9.54 -10.83 -5.32
CA LYS A 49 -8.17 -10.43 -4.97
C LYS A 49 -8.12 -9.78 -3.59
N ILE A 50 -9.09 -8.91 -3.29
CA ILE A 50 -9.25 -8.29 -1.98
C ILE A 50 -9.61 -9.34 -0.94
N ASP A 51 -10.52 -10.27 -1.23
CA ASP A 51 -10.88 -11.36 -0.32
C ASP A 51 -9.64 -12.16 0.10
N ARG A 52 -8.74 -12.50 -0.84
CA ARG A 52 -7.47 -13.16 -0.48
C ARG A 52 -6.55 -12.30 0.36
N LEU A 53 -6.49 -10.98 0.11
CA LEU A 53 -5.72 -10.07 0.94
C LEU A 53 -6.31 -9.99 2.36
N LEU A 54 -7.63 -9.94 2.48
CA LEU A 54 -8.34 -9.98 3.77
C LEU A 54 -8.11 -11.31 4.48
N SER A 55 -8.19 -12.45 3.79
CA SER A 55 -7.85 -13.75 4.37
C SER A 55 -6.42 -13.80 4.88
N LYS A 56 -5.46 -13.18 4.18
CA LYS A 56 -4.07 -13.11 4.65
C LYS A 56 -3.91 -12.23 5.90
N ILE A 57 -4.66 -11.13 5.98
CA ILE A 57 -4.74 -10.29 7.18
C ILE A 57 -5.27 -11.12 8.36
N ASP A 58 -6.38 -11.81 8.14
CA ASP A 58 -7.08 -12.59 9.17
C ASP A 58 -6.20 -13.76 9.66
N GLU A 59 -5.54 -14.48 8.74
CA GLU A 59 -4.56 -15.55 9.05
C GLU A 59 -3.44 -15.06 9.98
N LEU A 60 -2.83 -13.91 9.66
CA LEU A 60 -1.74 -13.36 10.45
C LEU A 60 -2.23 -12.77 11.79
N SER A 61 -3.44 -12.22 11.81
CA SER A 61 -4.02 -11.62 13.03
C SER A 61 -4.42 -12.68 14.06
N GLN A 62 -4.82 -13.88 13.63
CA GLN A 62 -5.16 -15.01 14.51
C GLN A 62 -3.97 -15.53 15.31
N GLN A 63 -2.73 -15.19 14.91
CA GLN A 63 -1.50 -15.57 15.60
C GLN A 63 -1.08 -14.53 16.67
N ASP A 64 -2.01 -13.67 17.11
CA ASP A 64 -1.80 -12.55 18.04
C ASP A 64 -0.70 -11.56 17.59
N HIS A 65 -0.43 -11.51 16.29
CA HIS A 65 0.53 -10.60 15.72
C HIS A 65 -0.14 -9.31 15.21
N PRO A 66 0.40 -8.12 15.51
CA PRO A 66 -0.08 -6.91 14.88
C PRO A 66 0.26 -6.92 13.39
N VAL A 67 -0.71 -6.55 12.56
CA VAL A 67 -0.61 -6.54 11.10
C VAL A 67 -0.72 -5.10 10.58
N SER A 68 0.16 -4.74 9.66
CA SER A 68 0.09 -3.49 8.87
C SER A 68 0.16 -3.78 7.38
N LEU A 69 -0.30 -2.84 6.57
CA LEU A 69 -0.25 -2.95 5.11
C LEU A 69 0.73 -1.93 4.54
N VAL A 70 1.45 -2.32 3.49
CA VAL A 70 2.22 -1.39 2.66
C VAL A 70 1.81 -1.61 1.21
N GLY A 71 1.31 -0.57 0.55
CA GLY A 71 0.94 -0.61 -0.85
C GLY A 71 1.80 0.34 -1.68
N VAL A 72 2.27 -0.12 -2.84
CA VAL A 72 3.15 0.67 -3.71
C VAL A 72 2.47 0.94 -5.04
N SER A 73 2.49 2.19 -5.51
CA SER A 73 1.87 2.58 -6.78
C SER A 73 0.40 2.11 -6.83
N ALA A 74 0.01 1.25 -7.78
CA ALA A 74 -1.31 0.63 -7.83
C ALA A 74 -1.69 -0.14 -6.55
N GLY A 75 -0.72 -0.77 -5.88
CA GLY A 75 -0.90 -1.51 -4.63
C GLY A 75 -1.46 -0.66 -3.50
N ALA A 76 -1.19 0.65 -3.50
CA ALA A 76 -1.74 1.59 -2.52
C ALA A 76 -3.28 1.60 -2.54
N SER A 77 -3.89 1.63 -3.72
CA SER A 77 -5.35 1.59 -3.85
C SER A 77 -5.94 0.31 -3.25
N ALA A 78 -5.30 -0.84 -3.47
CA ALA A 78 -5.77 -2.11 -2.95
C ALA A 78 -5.65 -2.24 -1.44
N VAL A 79 -4.52 -1.81 -0.84
CA VAL A 79 -4.38 -1.88 0.63
C VAL A 79 -5.33 -0.91 1.33
N LEU A 80 -5.64 0.25 0.74
CA LEU A 80 -6.65 1.16 1.27
C LEU A 80 -8.06 0.57 1.17
N ASN A 81 -8.38 -0.08 0.04
CA ASN A 81 -9.62 -0.82 -0.12
C ASN A 81 -9.74 -1.93 0.94
N ALA A 82 -8.69 -2.72 1.17
CA ALA A 82 -8.68 -3.74 2.22
C ALA A 82 -8.80 -3.15 3.63
N TYR A 83 -8.08 -2.07 3.93
CA TYR A 83 -8.12 -1.40 5.23
C TYR A 83 -9.51 -0.88 5.60
N SER A 84 -10.27 -0.39 4.62
CA SER A 84 -11.66 0.03 4.85
C SER A 84 -12.57 -1.10 5.34
N ASN A 85 -12.21 -2.36 5.04
CA ASN A 85 -12.94 -3.57 5.46
C ASN A 85 -12.36 -4.22 6.73
N ARG A 86 -11.14 -3.84 7.14
CA ARG A 86 -10.45 -4.32 8.34
C ARG A 86 -9.73 -3.14 9.00
N LYS A 87 -10.44 -2.45 9.89
CA LYS A 87 -9.93 -1.25 10.57
C LYS A 87 -8.98 -1.56 11.74
N ASN A 88 -9.01 -2.80 12.25
CA ASN A 88 -8.14 -3.28 13.34
C ASN A 88 -6.73 -3.66 12.85
N LEU A 89 -6.11 -2.77 12.07
CA LEU A 89 -4.71 -2.88 11.64
C LEU A 89 -3.87 -1.84 12.39
N GLY A 90 -2.57 -2.12 12.52
CA GLY A 90 -1.63 -1.18 13.11
C GLY A 90 -1.54 0.10 12.29
N ALA A 91 -1.17 -0.02 11.02
CA ALA A 91 -1.03 1.11 10.10
C ALA A 91 -1.15 0.68 8.63
N VAL A 92 -1.36 1.67 7.75
CA VAL A 92 -1.25 1.52 6.31
C VAL A 92 -0.21 2.50 5.77
N VAL A 93 0.68 2.02 4.91
CA VAL A 93 1.66 2.88 4.22
C VAL A 93 1.41 2.82 2.72
N SER A 94 1.22 3.98 2.10
CA SER A 94 1.12 4.18 0.66
C SER A 94 2.45 4.74 0.16
N ILE A 95 3.12 4.05 -0.76
CA ILE A 95 4.39 4.50 -1.36
C ILE A 95 4.14 4.88 -2.81
N VAL A 96 4.29 6.18 -3.13
CA VAL A 96 3.97 6.79 -4.43
C VAL A 96 2.66 6.25 -5.01
N GLY A 97 1.66 6.11 -4.14
CA GLY A 97 0.42 5.41 -4.44
C GLY A 97 -0.43 6.16 -5.46
N LYS A 98 -1.04 5.46 -6.40
CA LYS A 98 -2.07 6.04 -7.27
C LYS A 98 -3.42 5.77 -6.63
N ILE A 99 -4.03 6.79 -6.02
CA ILE A 99 -5.26 6.65 -5.24
C ILE A 99 -6.33 7.70 -5.56
N HIS A 100 -6.01 8.72 -6.37
CA HIS A 100 -6.98 9.68 -6.90
C HIS A 100 -6.97 9.71 -8.43
N ASN A 101 -7.95 10.44 -8.98
CA ASN A 101 -8.03 10.78 -10.39
C ASN A 101 -7.97 9.57 -11.34
N PRO A 102 -8.88 8.57 -11.20
CA PRO A 102 -8.91 7.37 -12.05
C PRO A 102 -8.96 7.69 -13.55
N GLN A 103 -9.57 8.81 -13.94
CA GLN A 103 -9.73 9.26 -15.32
C GLN A 103 -8.42 9.64 -16.02
N THR A 104 -7.35 9.91 -15.25
CA THR A 104 -6.04 10.29 -15.81
C THR A 104 -5.20 9.08 -16.23
N ILE A 105 -5.65 7.87 -15.91
CA ILE A 105 -4.95 6.63 -16.29
C ILE A 105 -5.35 6.24 -17.71
N GLY A 106 -4.36 6.03 -18.56
CA GLY A 106 -4.58 5.66 -19.97
C GLY A 106 -5.40 4.38 -20.12
N GLY A 107 -6.36 4.37 -21.05
CA GLY A 107 -7.28 3.25 -21.24
C GLY A 107 -6.59 1.90 -21.50
N THR A 108 -5.43 1.89 -22.16
CA THR A 108 -4.62 0.68 -22.36
C THR A 108 -4.15 0.05 -21.05
N ILE A 109 -3.77 0.86 -20.05
CA ILE A 109 -3.36 0.36 -18.73
C ILE A 109 -4.51 -0.39 -18.07
N TYR A 110 -5.73 0.15 -18.13
CA TYR A 110 -6.93 -0.51 -17.59
C TYR A 110 -7.36 -1.73 -18.39
N LYS A 111 -7.23 -1.71 -19.72
CA LYS A 111 -7.50 -2.90 -20.54
C LYS A 111 -6.59 -4.06 -20.14
N ILE A 112 -5.31 -3.78 -19.87
CA ILE A 112 -4.35 -4.79 -19.41
C ILE A 112 -4.64 -5.21 -17.97
N ASN A 113 -4.95 -4.26 -17.09
CA ASN A 113 -5.11 -4.46 -15.65
C ASN A 113 -6.54 -4.09 -15.18
N PRO A 114 -7.56 -4.91 -15.46
CA PRO A 114 -8.95 -4.56 -15.15
C PRO A 114 -9.20 -4.41 -13.64
N ALA A 115 -8.59 -5.26 -12.80
CA ALA A 115 -8.70 -5.13 -11.35
C ALA A 115 -8.13 -3.81 -10.82
N PHE A 116 -7.12 -3.23 -11.50
CA PHE A 116 -6.60 -1.91 -11.12
C PHE A 116 -7.61 -0.81 -11.41
N LYS A 117 -8.34 -0.89 -12.53
CA LYS A 117 -9.46 0.01 -12.81
C LYS A 117 -10.49 -0.05 -11.69
N GLU A 118 -10.98 -1.25 -11.37
CA GLU A 118 -11.94 -1.46 -10.28
C GLU A 118 -11.42 -0.85 -8.96
N SER A 119 -10.15 -1.07 -8.64
CA SER A 119 -9.55 -0.62 -7.38
C SER A 119 -9.51 0.91 -7.30
N MET A 120 -9.18 1.57 -8.40
CA MET A 120 -9.14 3.02 -8.52
C MET A 120 -10.52 3.68 -8.42
N TYR A 121 -11.58 3.04 -8.91
CA TYR A 121 -12.94 3.56 -8.75
C TYR A 121 -13.53 3.27 -7.37
N LEU A 122 -13.04 2.22 -6.68
CA LEU A 122 -13.51 1.87 -5.35
C LEU A 122 -12.87 2.72 -4.24
N VAL A 123 -11.60 3.10 -4.38
CA VAL A 123 -10.78 3.65 -3.28
C VAL A 123 -11.31 4.94 -2.67
N ALA A 124 -11.98 5.80 -3.45
CA ALA A 124 -12.62 7.01 -2.90
C ALA A 124 -13.67 6.63 -1.85
N SER A 125 -14.61 5.75 -2.21
CA SER A 125 -15.65 5.27 -1.28
C SER A 125 -15.07 4.47 -0.10
N SER A 126 -13.93 3.79 -0.29
CA SER A 126 -13.22 3.11 0.80
C SER A 126 -12.63 4.11 1.79
N LEU A 127 -12.07 5.22 1.32
CA LEU A 127 -11.55 6.28 2.18
C LEU A 127 -12.69 6.98 2.93
N ASP A 128 -13.85 7.18 2.31
CA ASP A 128 -15.01 7.81 2.95
C ASP A 128 -15.55 7.01 4.15
N LYS A 129 -15.29 5.69 4.19
CA LYS A 129 -15.61 4.84 5.34
C LYS A 129 -14.65 5.00 6.52
N LEU A 130 -13.55 5.73 6.35
CA LEU A 130 -12.52 5.92 7.37
C LEU A 130 -12.70 7.26 8.07
N GLY A 131 -12.79 7.22 9.40
CA GLY A 131 -12.81 8.42 10.24
C GLY A 131 -11.40 8.98 10.44
N GLU A 132 -11.30 10.04 11.23
CA GLU A 132 -10.02 10.71 11.51
C GLU A 132 -9.02 9.78 12.20
N ALA A 133 -9.49 8.95 13.13
CA ALA A 133 -8.65 8.01 13.86
C ALA A 133 -8.01 6.94 12.96
N GLU A 134 -8.76 6.41 11.98
CA GLU A 134 -8.22 5.48 10.99
C GLU A 134 -7.31 6.20 9.98
N ARG A 135 -7.69 7.39 9.50
CA ARG A 135 -6.88 8.16 8.55
C ARG A 135 -5.53 8.57 9.14
N ALA A 136 -5.47 8.88 10.43
CA ALA A 136 -4.24 9.18 11.14
C ALA A 136 -3.24 8.00 11.16
N ARG A 137 -3.69 6.76 10.90
CA ARG A 137 -2.85 5.56 10.77
C ARG A 137 -2.39 5.30 9.33
N ILE A 138 -2.69 6.20 8.40
CA ILE A 138 -2.25 6.13 7.00
C ILE A 138 -1.06 7.05 6.79
N LEU A 139 0.07 6.49 6.35
CA LEU A 139 1.25 7.22 5.92
C LEU A 139 1.37 7.19 4.40
N SER A 140 1.33 8.34 3.75
CA SER A 140 1.58 8.48 2.32
C SER A 140 2.96 9.04 2.06
N LEU A 141 3.84 8.25 1.46
CA LEU A 141 5.16 8.65 0.99
C LEU A 141 5.07 9.04 -0.49
N TYR A 142 5.45 10.26 -0.85
CA TYR A 142 5.36 10.75 -2.22
C TYR A 142 6.61 11.53 -2.65
N THR A 143 6.89 11.54 -3.95
CA THR A 143 7.97 12.36 -4.54
C THR A 143 7.38 13.50 -5.37
N PRO A 144 7.80 14.77 -5.18
CA PRO A 144 7.23 15.91 -5.90
C PRO A 144 7.41 15.87 -7.42
N ALA A 145 8.47 15.21 -7.88
CA ALA A 145 8.83 15.09 -9.29
C ALA A 145 8.22 13.84 -9.97
N ASP A 146 7.28 13.14 -9.32
CA ASP A 146 6.61 11.99 -9.93
C ASP A 146 5.63 12.44 -11.02
N ARG A 147 5.96 12.10 -12.27
CA ARG A 147 5.11 12.37 -13.45
C ARG A 147 4.17 11.22 -13.77
N THR A 148 4.39 10.03 -13.22
CA THR A 148 3.52 8.87 -13.41
C THR A 148 2.35 8.92 -12.44
N VAL A 149 2.64 9.28 -11.20
CA VAL A 149 1.67 9.47 -10.13
C VAL A 149 1.92 10.84 -9.51
N PRO A 150 1.22 11.88 -9.96
CA PRO A 150 1.37 13.22 -9.40
C PRO A 150 1.24 13.21 -7.88
N PRO A 151 1.97 14.06 -7.14
CA PRO A 151 1.96 14.08 -5.67
C PRO A 151 0.57 14.12 -5.04
N PHE A 152 -0.34 14.90 -5.63
CA PHE A 152 -1.73 14.99 -5.19
C PHE A 152 -2.43 13.62 -5.20
N ASP A 153 -2.13 12.79 -6.20
CA ASP A 153 -2.73 11.47 -6.35
C ASP A 153 -2.23 10.43 -5.35
N SER A 154 -1.15 10.73 -4.63
CA SER A 154 -0.59 9.86 -3.58
C SER A 154 -1.02 10.22 -2.18
N GLN A 155 -1.63 11.38 -1.98
CA GLN A 155 -1.91 11.91 -0.65
C GLN A 155 -3.30 11.49 -0.16
N VAL A 156 -3.40 11.18 1.13
CA VAL A 156 -4.68 10.94 1.79
C VAL A 156 -5.02 12.16 2.63
N LEU A 157 -6.19 12.76 2.38
CA LEU A 157 -6.69 13.87 3.18
C LEU A 157 -6.88 13.42 4.64
N SER A 158 -6.41 14.25 5.58
CA SER A 158 -6.35 13.96 7.01
C SER A 158 -5.48 12.74 7.41
N GLY A 159 -4.72 12.18 6.45
CA GLY A 159 -3.66 11.22 6.71
C GLY A 159 -2.30 11.90 6.92
N VAL A 160 -1.29 11.10 7.27
CA VAL A 160 0.08 11.58 7.40
C VAL A 160 0.74 11.55 6.03
N ASN A 161 1.03 12.71 5.44
CA ASN A 161 1.66 12.80 4.12
C ASN A 161 3.12 13.26 4.27
N ARG A 162 4.08 12.50 3.74
CA ARG A 162 5.51 12.81 3.80
C ARG A 162 6.15 12.78 2.43
N LYS A 163 6.89 13.85 2.15
CA LYS A 163 7.79 13.92 1.00
C LYS A 163 8.99 13.00 1.24
N ILE A 164 9.38 12.25 0.21
CA ILE A 164 10.62 11.48 0.18
C ILE A 164 11.52 11.95 -0.96
N PHE A 165 12.79 11.54 -0.92
CA PHE A 165 13.73 11.79 -2.01
C PHE A 165 13.40 10.89 -3.21
N GLY A 166 13.58 11.44 -4.41
CA GLY A 166 13.33 10.75 -5.68
C GLY A 166 12.97 11.75 -6.78
N PHE A 167 13.44 11.46 -7.99
CA PHE A 167 13.25 12.29 -9.19
C PHE A 167 12.18 11.73 -10.13
N GLY A 168 11.34 10.81 -9.65
CA GLY A 168 10.30 10.16 -10.42
C GLY A 168 9.82 8.86 -9.76
N HIS A 169 8.80 8.24 -10.36
CA HIS A 169 8.08 7.11 -9.79
C HIS A 169 8.97 5.96 -9.29
N ILE A 170 9.77 5.39 -10.19
CA ILE A 170 10.60 4.21 -9.88
C ILE A 170 11.68 4.55 -8.85
N SER A 171 12.30 5.74 -8.96
CA SER A 171 13.30 6.19 -7.98
C SER A 171 12.69 6.41 -6.59
N GLY A 172 11.45 6.90 -6.52
CA GLY A 172 10.72 7.08 -5.26
C GLY A 172 10.36 5.74 -4.62
N ILE A 173 9.92 4.76 -5.41
CA ILE A 173 9.70 3.38 -4.93
C ILE A 173 10.99 2.81 -4.36
N PHE A 174 12.08 2.85 -5.15
CA PHE A 174 13.37 2.32 -4.73
C PHE A 174 13.84 2.97 -3.43
N PHE A 175 13.81 4.30 -3.36
CA PHE A 175 14.24 5.04 -2.18
C PHE A 175 13.43 4.66 -0.94
N ALA A 176 12.10 4.62 -1.05
CA ALA A 176 11.23 4.26 0.07
C ALA A 176 11.43 2.81 0.52
N VAL A 177 11.60 1.87 -0.41
CA VAL A 177 11.75 0.45 -0.07
C VAL A 177 13.11 0.18 0.59
N ILE A 178 14.19 0.74 0.05
CA ILE A 178 15.55 0.48 0.54
C ILE A 178 15.88 1.33 1.78
N PHE A 179 15.64 2.63 1.73
CA PHE A 179 16.07 3.57 2.78
C PHE A 179 14.93 3.99 3.70
N GLY A 180 13.67 3.79 3.31
CA GLY A 180 12.51 4.18 4.12
C GLY A 180 12.22 3.25 5.29
N GLY A 181 12.81 2.05 5.31
CA GLY A 181 12.58 0.99 6.31
C GLY A 181 12.51 1.47 7.78
N PRO A 182 13.52 2.21 8.30
CA PRO A 182 13.49 2.72 9.68
C PRO A 182 12.27 3.62 9.95
N SER A 183 11.98 4.54 9.04
CA SER A 183 10.88 5.51 9.19
C SER A 183 9.50 4.88 9.07
N ILE A 184 9.36 3.90 8.17
CA ILE A 184 8.16 3.08 7.98
C ILE A 184 7.92 2.27 9.25
N ALA A 185 8.94 1.60 9.78
CA ALA A 185 8.84 0.79 10.99
C ALA A 185 8.50 1.65 12.22
N ALA A 186 9.11 2.83 12.36
CA ALA A 186 8.79 3.77 13.43
C ALA A 186 7.32 4.24 13.37
N PHE A 187 6.82 4.55 12.18
CA PHE A 187 5.41 4.90 12.00
C PHE A 187 4.49 3.74 12.35
N ILE A 188 4.78 2.54 11.86
CA ILE A 188 3.99 1.33 12.14
C ILE A 188 3.90 1.06 13.65
N ARG A 189 5.02 1.08 14.37
CA ARG A 189 5.05 0.83 15.83
C ARG A 189 4.22 1.84 16.62
N LYS A 190 4.32 3.13 16.28
CA LYS A 190 3.56 4.20 16.94
C LYS A 190 2.05 3.94 16.97
N HIS A 191 1.53 3.22 15.98
CA HIS A 191 0.11 2.91 15.87
C HIS A 191 -0.25 1.44 16.20
N ALA A 192 0.74 0.56 16.36
CA ALA A 192 0.56 -0.82 16.79
C ALA A 192 0.25 -0.92 18.29
N ASP A 193 0.86 -0.06 19.11
CA ASP A 193 0.81 -0.12 20.58
C ASP A 193 -0.46 0.52 21.18
N ARG A 194 -1.44 0.89 20.35
CA ARG A 194 -2.68 1.58 20.77
C ARG A 194 -3.90 0.63 20.88
N LYS A 195 -3.67 -0.65 21.19
CA LYS A 195 -4.76 -1.60 21.48
C LYS A 195 -5.43 -1.28 22.79
#